data_AF-A0A1H8B6N9-F1
#
_entry.id   AF-A0A1H8B6N9-F1
#
_cell.length_a   1.000
_cell.length_b   1.000
_cell.length_c   1.000
_cell.angle_alpha   90.00
_cell.angle_beta   90.00
_cell.angle_gamma   90.00
#
_symmetry.space_group_name_H-M   'P 1'
#
loop_
_entity.id
_entity.type
_entity.pdbx_description
1 polymer ?
#
loop_
_entity_poly.entity_id
_entity_poly.type
_entity_poly.pdbx_seq_one_letter_code
_entity_poly.pdbx_strand_id
1 'polypeptide(L)'
;MRGLDLAAAVALRDTDPQAYVTWFYDHPEVKSVGFKIWHNQAPAIADQLMADTSVAKIIYERTNVLARFSSSRLVKETEIYNLKPGGKRSEKLDSLIDFNAKTFAAYLKQHNDMFAQYRANTKGAVLHSTYDEIKAGGFSTVLNFLGMADMPLVPQKEKLHGSSIIDRFDPKHHDLIHTTLQGIGHPEWVTE
;
A
#
# COMPACT_ATOMS: atom_id res chain seq x y z
N MET A 1 21.17 -13.91 12.23
CA MET A 1 21.59 -12.49 12.32
C MET A 1 20.48 -11.74 13.07
N ARG A 2 20.58 -11.50 14.39
CA ARG A 2 19.45 -10.99 15.21
C ARG A 2 19.53 -9.47 15.39
N GLY A 3 18.39 -8.78 15.41
CA GLY A 3 18.31 -7.43 15.97
C GLY A 3 18.69 -6.28 15.03
N LEU A 4 18.32 -6.34 13.75
CA LEU A 4 18.32 -5.14 12.93
C LEU A 4 17.20 -4.21 13.41
N ASP A 5 17.53 -2.94 13.63
CA ASP A 5 16.51 -1.91 13.75
C ASP A 5 15.88 -1.61 12.37
N LEU A 6 14.85 -0.77 12.35
CA LEU A 6 14.15 -0.44 11.11
C LEU A 6 15.09 0.18 10.06
N ALA A 7 16.03 1.03 10.47
CA ALA A 7 16.93 1.71 9.54
C ALA A 7 17.91 0.73 8.91
N ALA A 8 18.47 -0.18 9.71
CA ALA A 8 19.38 -1.22 9.25
C ALA A 8 18.66 -2.26 8.37
N ALA A 9 17.41 -2.62 8.68
CA ALA A 9 16.60 -3.50 7.84
C ALA A 9 16.26 -2.86 6.48
N VAL A 10 15.94 -1.56 6.47
CA VAL A 10 15.72 -0.79 5.23
C VAL A 10 17.01 -0.71 4.42
N ALA A 11 18.13 -0.40 5.05
CA ALA A 11 19.43 -0.36 4.39
C ALA A 11 19.79 -1.72 3.78
N LEU A 12 19.57 -2.83 4.51
CA LEU A 12 19.82 -4.17 4.00
C LEU A 12 18.94 -4.50 2.79
N ARG A 13 17.64 -4.15 2.82
CA ARG A 13 16.77 -4.32 1.64
C ARG A 13 17.32 -3.58 0.41
N ASP A 14 17.84 -2.38 0.61
CA ASP A 14 18.26 -1.51 -0.49
C ASP A 14 19.65 -1.89 -1.03
N THR A 15 20.54 -2.46 -0.20
CA THR A 15 21.90 -2.86 -0.61
C THR A 15 22.02 -4.33 -0.99
N ASP A 16 21.29 -5.22 -0.30
CA ASP A 16 21.29 -6.67 -0.53
C ASP A 16 19.89 -7.26 -0.24
N PRO A 17 18.93 -7.11 -1.17
CA PRO A 17 17.58 -7.60 -0.95
C PRO A 17 17.48 -9.14 -0.82
N GLN A 18 18.48 -9.90 -1.28
CA GLN A 18 18.52 -11.35 -1.02
C GLN A 18 18.85 -11.64 0.44
N ALA A 19 19.87 -10.96 1.00
CA ALA A 19 20.18 -11.09 2.42
C ALA A 19 19.03 -10.59 3.32
N TYR A 20 18.29 -9.56 2.89
CA TYR A 20 17.08 -9.10 3.57
C TYR A 20 16.00 -10.19 3.65
N VAL A 21 15.73 -10.90 2.54
CA VAL A 21 14.76 -12.00 2.52
C VAL A 21 15.23 -13.17 3.39
N THR A 22 16.50 -13.55 3.27
CA THR A 22 17.10 -14.61 4.12
C THR A 22 17.00 -14.24 5.60
N TRP A 23 17.30 -12.99 5.95
CA TRP A 23 17.15 -12.47 7.31
C TRP A 23 15.71 -12.57 7.79
N PHE A 24 14.72 -12.23 6.96
CA PHE A 24 13.32 -12.37 7.32
C PHE A 24 12.92 -13.82 7.63
N TYR A 25 13.45 -14.80 6.90
CA TYR A 25 13.18 -16.22 7.17
C TYR A 25 13.94 -16.79 8.38
N ASP A 26 15.04 -16.17 8.81
CA ASP A 26 15.88 -16.59 9.95
C ASP A 26 15.28 -16.18 11.31
N HIS A 27 14.01 -16.51 11.55
CA HIS A 27 13.27 -16.27 12.81
C HIS A 27 12.55 -17.55 13.30
N PRO A 28 13.28 -18.57 13.76
CA PRO A 28 12.70 -19.86 14.16
C PRO A 28 11.79 -19.78 15.40
N GLU A 29 11.83 -18.67 16.15
CA GLU A 29 11.02 -18.45 17.35
C GLU A 29 9.57 -18.06 17.05
N VAL A 30 9.26 -17.64 15.82
CA VAL A 30 7.89 -17.29 15.40
C VAL A 30 7.35 -18.32 14.42
N LYS A 31 6.03 -18.55 14.48
CA LYS A 31 5.35 -19.50 13.58
C LYS A 31 5.24 -18.97 12.14
N SER A 32 5.18 -17.66 11.99
CA SER A 32 4.97 -17.00 10.71
C SER A 32 5.73 -15.68 10.69
N VAL A 33 6.37 -15.39 9.56
CA VAL A 33 6.99 -14.09 9.25
C VAL A 33 6.33 -13.50 8.02
N GLY A 34 6.36 -12.16 7.92
CA GLY A 34 5.83 -11.47 6.77
C GLY A 34 6.56 -10.15 6.56
N PHE A 35 6.74 -9.78 5.30
CA PHE A 35 7.33 -8.50 4.90
C PHE A 35 6.64 -7.96 3.66
N LYS A 36 6.94 -6.70 3.32
CA LYS A 36 6.49 -6.05 2.10
C LYS A 36 7.69 -5.70 1.25
N ILE A 37 7.64 -6.07 -0.02
CA ILE A 37 8.61 -5.67 -1.03
C ILE A 37 7.85 -5.22 -2.27
N TRP A 38 8.22 -4.06 -2.81
CA TRP A 38 7.65 -3.58 -4.06
C TRP A 38 8.56 -3.99 -5.21
N HIS A 39 7.98 -4.31 -6.37
CA HIS A 39 8.77 -4.70 -7.53
C HIS A 39 9.76 -3.62 -7.98
N ASN A 40 9.43 -2.34 -7.82
CA ASN A 40 10.36 -1.24 -8.12
C ASN A 40 11.50 -1.07 -7.11
N GLN A 41 11.46 -1.75 -5.95
CA GLN A 41 12.55 -1.74 -4.96
C GLN A 41 13.58 -2.82 -5.24
N ALA A 42 13.13 -4.03 -5.60
CA ALA A 42 14.00 -5.15 -5.91
C ALA A 42 13.34 -6.09 -6.94
N PRO A 43 13.39 -5.75 -8.25
CA PRO A 43 12.66 -6.49 -9.29
C PRO A 43 12.95 -7.99 -9.29
N ALA A 44 14.23 -8.37 -9.30
CA ALA A 44 14.64 -9.77 -9.34
C ALA A 44 14.13 -10.59 -8.13
N ILE A 45 14.18 -9.99 -6.92
CA ILE A 45 13.71 -10.65 -5.70
C ILE A 45 12.18 -10.70 -5.66
N ALA A 46 11.50 -9.66 -6.13
CA ALA A 46 10.04 -9.67 -6.27
C ALA A 46 9.59 -10.75 -7.25
N ASP A 47 10.25 -10.88 -8.40
CA ASP A 47 9.95 -11.92 -9.41
C ASP A 47 10.18 -13.33 -8.84
N GLN A 48 11.29 -13.55 -8.13
CA GLN A 48 11.56 -14.81 -7.44
C GLN A 48 10.47 -15.13 -6.41
N LEU A 49 10.11 -14.17 -5.54
CA LEU A 49 9.08 -14.35 -4.52
C LEU A 49 7.68 -14.56 -5.11
N MET A 50 7.37 -13.95 -6.26
CA MET A 50 6.12 -14.19 -6.98
C MET A 50 6.06 -15.63 -7.52
N ALA A 51 7.17 -16.14 -8.05
CA ALA A 51 7.25 -17.48 -8.62
C ALA A 51 7.33 -18.61 -7.57
N ASP A 52 7.82 -18.33 -6.36
CA ASP A 52 8.01 -19.31 -5.30
C ASP A 52 6.69 -19.83 -4.72
N THR A 53 6.32 -21.09 -4.98
CA THR A 53 5.06 -21.65 -4.49
C THR A 53 5.04 -21.99 -3.00
N SER A 54 6.19 -21.95 -2.32
CA SER A 54 6.31 -22.27 -0.89
C SER A 54 5.89 -21.12 0.04
N VAL A 55 5.84 -19.90 -0.50
CA VAL A 55 5.51 -18.68 0.25
C VAL A 55 4.06 -18.30 -0.04
N ALA A 56 3.24 -18.04 0.98
CA ALA A 56 1.91 -17.47 0.79
C ALA A 56 1.99 -15.98 0.38
N LYS A 57 1.19 -15.56 -0.62
CA LYS A 57 1.18 -14.16 -1.10
C LYS A 57 -0.15 -13.48 -0.81
N ILE A 58 -0.08 -12.20 -0.46
CA ILE A 58 -1.27 -11.34 -0.32
C ILE A 58 -1.11 -10.18 -1.31
N ILE A 59 -1.97 -10.12 -2.32
CA ILE A 59 -2.08 -8.97 -3.22
C ILE A 59 -3.11 -8.02 -2.59
N TYR A 60 -2.58 -7.01 -1.90
CA TYR A 60 -3.37 -5.98 -1.23
C TYR A 60 -3.51 -4.73 -2.09
N GLU A 61 -4.72 -4.44 -2.56
CA GLU A 61 -4.98 -3.32 -3.46
C GLU A 61 -5.97 -2.31 -2.89
N ARG A 62 -5.60 -1.04 -2.91
CA ARG A 62 -6.58 0.05 -2.82
C ARG A 62 -7.05 0.39 -4.23
N THR A 63 -8.29 0.04 -4.55
CA THR A 63 -8.90 0.18 -5.89
C THR A 63 -9.20 1.64 -6.23
N ASN A 64 -9.55 2.47 -5.24
CA ASN A 64 -9.67 3.91 -5.45
C ASN A 64 -8.27 4.54 -5.67
N VAL A 65 -7.90 4.70 -6.95
CA VAL A 65 -6.58 5.19 -7.36
C VAL A 65 -6.45 6.69 -7.13
N LEU A 66 -7.53 7.47 -7.16
CA LEU A 66 -7.48 8.90 -6.84
C LEU A 66 -6.99 9.11 -5.40
N ALA A 67 -7.46 8.28 -4.48
CA ALA A 67 -7.05 8.34 -3.09
C ALA A 67 -5.56 7.99 -2.88
N ARG A 68 -5.05 7.02 -3.65
CA ARG A 68 -3.62 6.67 -3.67
C ARG A 68 -2.79 7.80 -4.26
N PHE A 69 -3.25 8.36 -5.38
CA PHE A 69 -2.61 9.48 -6.05
C PHE A 69 -2.48 10.66 -5.09
N SER A 70 -3.57 11.08 -4.46
CA SER A 70 -3.57 12.20 -3.52
C SER A 70 -2.65 11.94 -2.33
N SER A 71 -2.71 10.74 -1.74
CA SER A 71 -1.86 10.37 -0.60
C SER A 71 -0.38 10.38 -0.98
N SER A 72 -0.01 9.87 -2.16
CA SER A 72 1.38 9.88 -2.64
C SER A 72 1.92 11.30 -2.89
N ARG A 73 1.06 12.24 -3.29
CA ARG A 73 1.42 13.65 -3.49
C ARG A 73 1.58 14.38 -2.17
N LEU A 74 0.64 14.19 -1.24
CA LEU A 74 0.71 14.78 0.10
C LEU A 74 1.92 14.29 0.89
N VAL A 75 2.27 13.01 0.79
CA VAL A 75 3.49 12.49 1.44
C VAL A 75 4.75 13.14 0.87
N LYS A 76 4.81 13.40 -0.45
CA LYS A 76 5.94 14.10 -1.06
C LYS A 76 6.02 15.56 -0.63
N GLU A 77 4.88 16.21 -0.45
CA GLU A 77 4.80 17.62 -0.03
C GLU A 77 5.11 17.80 1.46
N THR A 78 4.60 16.89 2.30
CA THR A 78 4.61 17.06 3.76
C THR A 78 5.72 16.28 4.46
N GLU A 79 6.26 15.25 3.79
CA GLU A 79 7.17 14.24 4.34
C GLU A 79 6.56 13.41 5.49
N ILE A 80 5.23 13.46 5.66
CA ILE A 80 4.52 12.75 6.74
C ILE A 80 3.92 11.46 6.19
N TYR A 81 4.47 10.33 6.62
CA TYR A 81 4.04 9.00 6.18
C TYR A 81 2.99 8.35 7.08
N ASN A 82 2.98 8.68 8.39
CA ASN A 82 2.09 8.06 9.38
C ASN A 82 1.89 9.00 10.58
N LEU A 83 0.74 8.89 11.25
CA LEU A 83 0.50 9.43 12.59
C LEU A 83 0.52 8.29 13.61
N LYS A 84 1.22 8.50 14.71
CA LYS A 84 1.12 7.62 15.88
C LYS A 84 -0.26 7.81 16.53
N PRO A 85 -0.86 6.77 17.12
CA PRO A 85 -2.08 6.90 17.92
C PRO A 85 -1.92 7.98 19.00
N GLY A 86 -2.87 8.92 19.06
CA GLY A 86 -2.85 10.06 19.97
C GLY A 86 -1.79 11.13 19.64
N GLY A 87 -1.12 11.04 18.48
CA GLY A 87 -0.11 12.00 18.05
C GLY A 87 -0.72 13.33 17.62
N LYS A 88 0.03 14.43 17.82
CA LYS A 88 -0.39 15.75 17.32
C LYS A 88 -0.47 15.72 15.78
N ARG A 89 -1.65 15.98 15.23
CA ARG A 89 -1.84 16.16 13.79
C ARG A 89 -1.11 17.43 13.32
N SER A 90 -0.26 17.31 12.31
CA SER A 90 0.43 18.46 11.71
C SER A 90 -0.52 19.25 10.81
N GLU A 91 -0.46 20.59 10.87
CA GLU A 91 -1.16 21.49 9.94
C GLU A 91 -0.71 21.28 8.49
N LYS A 92 0.50 20.74 8.26
CA LYS A 92 0.96 20.37 6.92
C LYS A 92 0.04 19.35 6.25
N LEU A 93 -0.69 18.54 7.02
CA LEU A 93 -1.65 17.57 6.49
C LEU A 93 -2.92 18.20 5.90
N ASP A 94 -3.13 19.51 6.11
CA ASP A 94 -4.19 20.32 5.50
C ASP A 94 -3.75 20.98 4.19
N SER A 95 -2.53 20.70 3.72
CA SER A 95 -2.06 21.18 2.42
C SER A 95 -2.95 20.65 1.31
N LEU A 96 -3.35 21.53 0.41
CA LEU A 96 -4.09 21.17 -0.80
C LEU A 96 -3.10 20.91 -1.94
N ILE A 97 -3.38 19.90 -2.74
CA ILE A 97 -2.54 19.56 -3.90
C ILE A 97 -3.20 19.96 -5.22
N ASP A 98 -2.38 20.30 -6.21
CA ASP A 98 -2.86 20.51 -7.57
C ASP A 98 -3.20 19.17 -8.24
N PHE A 99 -4.18 19.21 -9.15
CA PHE A 99 -4.53 18.08 -10.00
C PHE A 99 -4.07 18.31 -11.44
N ASN A 100 -3.52 17.27 -12.05
CA ASN A 100 -3.18 17.27 -13.46
C ASN A 100 -3.65 15.95 -14.08
N ALA A 101 -4.64 16.03 -14.98
CA ALA A 101 -5.28 14.85 -15.55
C ALA A 101 -4.29 13.91 -16.27
N LYS A 102 -3.34 14.45 -17.03
CA LYS A 102 -2.30 13.67 -17.72
C LYS A 102 -1.42 12.91 -16.72
N THR A 103 -1.04 13.57 -15.64
CA THR A 103 -0.23 12.97 -14.57
C THR A 103 -0.99 11.89 -13.81
N PHE A 104 -2.28 12.13 -13.55
CA PHE A 104 -3.16 11.14 -12.93
C PHE A 104 -3.37 9.92 -13.85
N ALA A 105 -3.61 10.13 -15.14
CA ALA A 105 -3.75 9.04 -16.11
C ALA A 105 -2.50 8.16 -16.21
N ALA A 106 -1.31 8.77 -16.20
CA ALA A 106 -0.05 8.02 -16.15
C ALA A 106 0.08 7.21 -14.85
N TYR A 107 -0.29 7.79 -13.71
CA TYR A 107 -0.29 7.10 -12.41
C TYR A 107 -1.28 5.93 -12.38
N LEU A 108 -2.49 6.13 -12.90
CA LEU A 108 -3.51 5.08 -13.03
C LEU A 108 -3.03 3.94 -13.89
N LYS A 109 -2.43 4.24 -15.04
CA LYS A 109 -1.83 3.21 -15.90
C LYS A 109 -0.75 2.42 -15.17
N GLN A 110 0.19 3.10 -14.51
CA GLN A 110 1.26 2.44 -13.74
C GLN A 110 0.70 1.54 -12.62
N HIS A 111 -0.33 2.00 -11.92
CA HIS A 111 -1.00 1.21 -10.89
C HIS A 111 -1.64 -0.06 -11.50
N ASN A 112 -2.40 0.09 -12.59
CA ASN A 112 -3.05 -1.03 -13.26
C ASN A 112 -2.04 -2.03 -13.80
N ASP A 113 -0.99 -1.56 -14.48
CA ASP A 113 0.08 -2.41 -15.03
C ASP A 113 0.77 -3.21 -13.91
N MET A 114 1.10 -2.55 -12.78
CA MET A 114 1.74 -3.21 -11.63
C MET A 114 0.87 -4.32 -11.04
N PHE A 115 -0.42 -4.05 -10.78
CA PHE A 115 -1.30 -5.09 -10.23
C PHE A 115 -1.66 -6.17 -11.24
N ALA A 116 -1.72 -5.86 -12.54
CA ALA A 116 -1.84 -6.86 -13.59
C ALA A 116 -0.62 -7.80 -13.62
N GLN A 117 0.59 -7.24 -13.50
CA GLN A 117 1.84 -8.01 -13.40
C GLN A 117 1.81 -8.95 -12.18
N TYR A 118 1.45 -8.43 -11.00
CA TYR A 118 1.35 -9.26 -9.79
C TYR A 118 0.38 -10.42 -9.95
N ARG A 119 -0.82 -10.16 -10.50
CA ARG A 119 -1.83 -11.21 -10.74
C ARG A 119 -1.36 -12.26 -11.75
N ALA A 120 -0.68 -11.85 -12.83
CA ALA A 120 -0.24 -12.76 -13.88
C ALA A 120 0.93 -13.66 -13.45
N ASN A 121 1.86 -13.11 -12.67
CA ASN A 121 3.14 -13.76 -12.40
C ASN A 121 3.17 -14.52 -11.06
N THR A 122 2.30 -14.17 -10.11
CA THR A 122 2.28 -14.85 -8.80
C THR A 122 1.79 -16.30 -8.93
N LYS A 123 2.51 -17.24 -8.31
CA LYS A 123 2.20 -18.67 -8.27
C LYS A 123 1.93 -19.13 -6.83
N GLY A 124 1.34 -20.32 -6.69
CA GLY A 124 1.04 -20.91 -5.39
C GLY A 124 -0.19 -20.29 -4.71
N ALA A 125 -0.20 -20.27 -3.37
CA ALA A 125 -1.30 -19.72 -2.59
C ALA A 125 -1.31 -18.19 -2.63
N VAL A 126 -2.42 -17.60 -3.08
CA VAL A 126 -2.59 -16.15 -3.21
C VAL A 126 -3.93 -15.71 -2.63
N LEU A 127 -3.90 -14.72 -1.74
CA LEU A 127 -5.07 -13.98 -1.31
C LEU A 127 -5.11 -12.64 -2.05
N HIS A 128 -6.20 -12.38 -2.76
CA HIS A 128 -6.52 -11.04 -3.24
C HIS A 128 -7.38 -10.35 -2.21
N SER A 129 -6.98 -9.16 -1.77
CA SER A 129 -7.79 -8.37 -0.85
C SER A 129 -7.70 -6.89 -1.16
N THR A 130 -8.81 -6.19 -0.99
CA THR A 130 -8.88 -4.74 -1.17
C THR A 130 -8.82 -3.98 0.15
N TYR A 131 -8.44 -2.71 0.07
CA TYR A 131 -8.54 -1.80 1.22
C TYR A 131 -9.95 -1.78 1.82
N ASP A 132 -10.98 -1.76 0.98
CA ASP A 132 -12.37 -1.66 1.41
C ASP A 132 -12.85 -2.95 2.09
N GLU A 133 -12.43 -4.11 1.59
CA GLU A 133 -12.68 -5.40 2.24
C GLU A 133 -12.05 -5.47 3.63
N ILE A 134 -10.80 -5.04 3.78
CA ILE A 134 -10.12 -5.03 5.10
C ILE A 134 -10.77 -4.01 6.04
N LYS A 135 -11.17 -2.85 5.52
CA LYS A 135 -11.84 -1.79 6.29
C LYS A 135 -13.23 -2.25 6.77
N ALA A 136 -13.99 -2.97 5.95
CA ALA A 136 -15.35 -3.39 6.26
C ALA A 136 -15.44 -4.73 7.00
N GLY A 137 -14.64 -5.72 6.59
CA GLY A 137 -14.71 -7.11 7.06
C GLY A 137 -13.66 -7.48 8.10
N GLY A 138 -12.78 -6.55 8.47
CA GLY A 138 -11.68 -6.80 9.40
C GLY A 138 -10.54 -7.63 8.77
N PHE A 139 -9.69 -8.20 9.62
CA PHE A 139 -8.45 -8.87 9.19
C PHE A 139 -8.54 -10.40 9.22
N SER A 140 -9.68 -10.97 9.59
CA SER A 140 -9.86 -12.41 9.81
C SER A 140 -9.62 -13.22 8.53
N THR A 141 -10.01 -12.72 7.35
CA THR A 141 -9.71 -13.37 6.07
C THR A 141 -8.20 -13.52 5.85
N VAL A 142 -7.41 -12.51 6.22
CA VAL A 142 -5.95 -12.57 6.12
C VAL A 142 -5.38 -13.56 7.13
N LEU A 143 -5.85 -13.54 8.38
CA LEU A 143 -5.40 -14.48 9.41
C LEU A 143 -5.69 -15.93 9.01
N ASN A 144 -6.91 -16.21 8.54
CA ASN A 144 -7.31 -17.53 8.08
C ASN A 144 -6.46 -18.01 6.90
N PHE A 145 -6.19 -17.12 5.92
CA PHE A 145 -5.32 -17.43 4.80
C PHE A 145 -3.89 -17.79 5.24
N LEU A 146 -3.40 -17.15 6.31
CA LEU A 146 -2.08 -17.43 6.90
C LEU A 146 -2.10 -18.63 7.88
N GLY A 147 -3.23 -19.32 8.04
CA GLY A 147 -3.38 -20.43 9.00
C GLY A 147 -3.28 -19.98 10.46
N MET A 148 -3.55 -18.71 10.74
CA MET A 148 -3.52 -18.12 12.08
C MET A 148 -4.91 -18.13 12.70
N ALA A 149 -4.97 -18.30 14.02
CA ALA A 149 -6.20 -18.10 14.76
C ALA A 149 -6.67 -16.65 14.65
N ASP A 150 -7.99 -16.45 14.60
CA ASP A 150 -8.56 -15.11 14.63
C ASP A 150 -8.20 -14.42 15.95
N MET A 151 -7.77 -13.17 15.87
CA MET A 151 -7.35 -12.41 17.04
C MET A 151 -7.66 -10.92 16.85
N PRO A 152 -8.03 -10.22 17.94
CA PRO A 152 -8.26 -8.79 17.87
C PRO A 152 -6.95 -8.07 17.55
N LEU A 153 -6.93 -7.32 16.46
CA LEU A 153 -5.80 -6.48 16.07
C LEU A 153 -6.04 -5.04 16.53
N VAL A 154 -5.05 -4.47 17.21
CA VAL A 154 -5.08 -3.06 17.63
C VAL A 154 -4.43 -2.19 16.55
N PRO A 155 -5.14 -1.18 16.02
CA PRO A 155 -4.55 -0.24 15.07
C PRO A 155 -3.28 0.41 15.63
N GLN A 156 -2.18 0.27 14.90
CA GLN A 156 -0.89 0.85 15.28
C GLN A 156 -0.70 2.28 14.75
N LYS A 157 -1.64 2.77 13.94
CA LYS A 157 -1.54 4.01 13.17
C LYS A 157 -2.91 4.65 13.04
N GLU A 158 -2.90 5.98 12.99
CA GLU A 158 -4.09 6.76 12.68
C GLU A 158 -4.19 7.09 11.20
N LYS A 159 -5.42 7.32 10.75
CA LYS A 159 -5.71 7.77 9.39
C LYS A 159 -5.21 9.21 9.22
N LEU A 160 -4.41 9.45 8.17
CA LEU A 160 -3.82 10.78 7.90
C LEU A 160 -4.84 11.81 7.40
N HIS A 161 -5.78 11.37 6.57
CA HIS A 161 -6.68 12.25 5.82
C HIS A 161 -8.13 11.81 6.01
N GLY A 162 -9.07 12.75 5.85
CA GLY A 162 -10.50 12.46 5.86
C GLY A 162 -10.92 11.50 4.72
N SER A 163 -12.15 11.01 4.81
CA SER A 163 -12.73 10.12 3.79
C SER A 163 -13.11 10.84 2.50
N SER A 164 -13.28 12.17 2.54
CA SER A 164 -13.40 12.99 1.33
C SER A 164 -12.02 13.11 0.67
N ILE A 165 -11.89 12.54 -0.52
CA ILE A 165 -10.63 12.56 -1.28
C ILE A 165 -10.54 13.83 -2.10
N ILE A 166 -11.67 14.32 -2.61
CA ILE A 166 -11.73 15.56 -3.40
C ILE A 166 -11.27 16.78 -2.59
N ASP A 167 -11.56 16.82 -1.29
CA ASP A 167 -11.14 17.91 -0.38
C ASP A 167 -9.62 17.97 -0.15
N ARG A 168 -8.87 16.99 -0.66
CA ARG A 168 -7.39 17.00 -0.62
C ARG A 168 -6.81 17.86 -1.75
N PHE A 169 -7.62 18.20 -2.74
CA PHE A 169 -7.20 18.99 -3.90
C PHE A 169 -7.69 20.42 -3.79
N ASP A 170 -6.96 21.35 -4.42
CA ASP A 170 -7.41 22.73 -4.56
C ASP A 170 -8.81 22.77 -5.25
N PRO A 171 -9.81 23.47 -4.68
CA PRO A 171 -11.17 23.56 -5.23
C PRO A 171 -11.23 23.91 -6.72
N LYS A 172 -10.27 24.68 -7.24
CA LYS A 172 -10.22 25.04 -8.67
C LYS A 172 -10.11 23.83 -9.60
N HIS A 173 -9.71 22.67 -9.08
CA HIS A 173 -9.55 21.43 -9.84
C HIS A 173 -10.74 20.46 -9.73
N HIS A 174 -11.73 20.72 -8.88
CA HIS A 174 -12.80 19.76 -8.57
C HIS A 174 -13.60 19.35 -9.81
N ASP A 175 -13.98 20.31 -10.67
CA ASP A 175 -14.69 20.02 -11.93
C ASP A 175 -13.84 19.16 -12.89
N LEU A 176 -12.53 19.44 -12.97
CA LEU A 176 -11.61 18.66 -13.79
C LEU A 176 -11.46 17.23 -13.24
N ILE A 177 -11.41 17.06 -11.93
CA ILE A 177 -11.37 15.75 -11.27
C ILE A 177 -12.65 14.98 -11.59
N HIS A 178 -13.82 15.57 -11.40
CA HIS A 178 -15.11 14.93 -11.71
C HIS A 178 -15.18 14.49 -13.18
N THR A 179 -14.83 15.39 -14.10
CA THR A 179 -14.80 15.08 -15.54
C THR A 179 -13.83 13.94 -15.86
N THR A 180 -12.63 13.96 -15.26
CA THR A 180 -11.62 12.92 -15.46
C THR A 180 -12.10 11.57 -14.93
N LEU A 181 -12.69 11.55 -13.73
CA LEU A 181 -13.21 10.35 -13.09
C LEU A 181 -14.40 9.75 -13.86
N GLN A 182 -15.32 10.58 -14.33
CA GLN A 182 -16.41 10.16 -15.20
C GLN A 182 -15.86 9.53 -16.49
N GLY A 183 -14.85 10.15 -17.11
CA GLY A 183 -14.23 9.66 -18.34
C GLY A 183 -13.54 8.29 -18.20
N ILE A 184 -13.11 7.92 -16.99
CA ILE A 184 -12.52 6.59 -16.71
C ILE A 184 -13.50 5.62 -16.04
N GLY A 185 -14.78 6.00 -15.88
CA GLY A 185 -15.82 5.14 -15.32
C GLY A 185 -15.79 5.00 -13.80
N HIS A 186 -15.14 5.92 -13.08
CA HIS A 186 -15.00 5.87 -11.62
C HIS A 186 -15.40 7.18 -10.91
N PRO A 187 -16.63 7.71 -11.14
CA PRO A 187 -17.08 8.94 -10.49
C PRO A 187 -17.13 8.85 -8.95
N GLU A 188 -17.27 7.63 -8.40
CA GLU A 188 -17.31 7.34 -6.97
C GLU A 188 -15.97 7.56 -6.25
N TRP A 189 -14.86 7.69 -6.97
CA TRP A 189 -13.53 7.79 -6.37
C TRP A 189 -13.25 9.11 -5.63
N VAL A 190 -14.20 10.05 -5.61
CA VAL A 190 -14.12 11.28 -4.79
C VAL A 190 -14.22 11.03 -3.28
N THR A 191 -14.63 9.83 -2.87
CA THR A 191 -14.74 9.40 -1.46
C THR A 191 -14.13 8.01 -1.23
N GLU A 192 -13.78 7.71 0.03
CA GLU A 192 -13.24 6.43 0.50
C GLU A 192 -14.22 5.65 1.37
#